data_AF-A0A519PTV2-F1
#
_entry.id   AF-A0A519PTV2-F1
#
_cell.length_a   1.000
_cell.length_b   1.000
_cell.length_c   1.000
_cell.angle_alpha   90.00
_cell.angle_beta   90.00
_cell.angle_gamma   90.00
#
_symmetry.space_group_name_H-M   'P 1'
#
loop_
_entity.id
_entity.type
_entity.pdbx_description
1 polymer ?
#
loop_
_entity_poly.entity_id
_entity_poly.type
_entity_poly.pdbx_seq_one_letter_code
_entity_poly.pdbx_strand_id
1 'polypeptide(L)'
;MRGGADRRHVLSGLAGLGLVGCGPTPAASEVEKQAPAQNSVLDLSELERANGGRIGFAARNTATGDRLHWRGDERFVYCSTFKMYLAAATLMRVQAGEERLDRR
;
A
#
# COMPACT_ATOMS: atom_id res chain seq x y z
N MET A 1 0.47 11.85 -57.27
CA MET A 1 -0.03 12.21 -55.92
C MET A 1 -0.25 10.93 -55.13
N ARG A 2 0.09 10.94 -53.85
CA ARG A 2 0.38 9.80 -52.96
C ARG A 2 -0.80 8.86 -52.75
N GLY A 3 -0.63 7.57 -53.05
CA GLY A 3 -1.44 6.49 -52.48
C GLY A 3 -0.92 6.20 -51.07
N GLY A 4 -1.64 6.66 -50.05
CA GLY A 4 -1.29 6.43 -48.65
C GLY A 4 -1.79 5.06 -48.19
N ALA A 5 -0.87 4.20 -47.80
CA ALA A 5 -1.14 2.86 -47.28
C ALA A 5 -2.09 2.89 -46.06
N ASP A 6 -3.10 2.02 -46.12
CA ASP A 6 -4.15 1.83 -45.12
C ASP A 6 -3.57 1.22 -43.82
N ARG A 7 -3.97 1.78 -42.68
CA ARG A 7 -3.50 1.47 -41.31
C ARG A 7 -3.67 -0.02 -40.97
N ARG A 8 -4.56 -0.70 -41.67
CA ARG A 8 -4.90 -2.13 -41.50
C ARG A 8 -3.75 -3.07 -41.85
N HIS A 9 -2.84 -2.66 -42.75
CA HIS A 9 -1.66 -3.47 -43.11
C HIS A 9 -0.49 -3.34 -42.12
N VAL A 10 -0.48 -2.29 -41.29
CA VAL A 10 0.58 -2.09 -40.28
C VAL A 10 0.40 -3.05 -39.10
N LEU A 11 -0.85 -3.39 -38.75
CA LEU A 11 -1.17 -4.28 -37.63
C LEU A 11 -1.00 -5.77 -37.95
N SER A 12 -0.88 -6.15 -39.23
CA SER A 12 -0.68 -7.55 -39.64
C SER A 12 0.79 -7.92 -39.87
N GLY A 13 1.71 -6.93 -39.92
CA GLY A 13 3.14 -7.15 -40.19
C GLY A 13 4.03 -7.33 -38.95
N LEU A 14 3.57 -7.01 -37.74
CA LEU A 14 4.37 -7.10 -36.51
C LEU A 14 4.13 -8.36 -35.66
N ALA A 15 3.44 -9.37 -36.19
CA ALA A 15 3.28 -10.66 -35.53
C ALA A 15 4.45 -11.64 -35.78
N GLY A 16 5.43 -11.27 -36.63
CA GLY A 16 6.40 -12.23 -37.19
C GLY A 16 7.84 -12.16 -36.67
N LEU A 17 8.22 -11.21 -35.81
CA LEU A 17 9.65 -10.95 -35.53
C LEU A 17 9.97 -10.83 -34.01
N GLY A 18 9.64 -11.88 -33.24
CA GLY A 18 10.02 -11.94 -31.82
C GLY A 18 10.24 -13.34 -31.24
N LEU A 19 10.16 -14.41 -32.05
CA LEU A 19 10.28 -15.80 -31.61
C LEU A 19 11.73 -16.34 -31.60
N VAL A 20 12.73 -15.49 -31.32
CA VAL A 20 14.12 -15.92 -31.10
C VAL A 20 14.64 -15.30 -29.80
N GLY A 21 14.19 -15.87 -28.70
CA GLY A 21 14.62 -15.53 -27.34
C GLY A 21 14.45 -16.70 -26.38
N CYS A 22 14.55 -17.93 -26.88
CA CYS A 22 14.50 -19.14 -26.08
C CYS A 22 15.91 -19.44 -25.55
N GLY A 23 16.30 -18.77 -24.47
CA GLY A 23 17.38 -19.19 -23.60
C GLY A 23 16.79 -19.39 -22.20
N PRO A 24 16.93 -20.57 -21.56
CA PRO A 24 16.47 -20.73 -20.19
C PRO A 24 17.48 -20.03 -19.29
N THR A 25 17.15 -18.83 -18.86
CA THR A 25 17.49 -18.42 -17.51
C THR A 25 16.30 -17.69 -16.95
N PRO A 26 15.29 -18.40 -16.40
CA PRO A 26 14.67 -17.85 -15.23
C PRO A 26 15.81 -17.78 -14.22
N ALA A 27 16.42 -16.60 -14.05
CA ALA A 27 16.76 -16.21 -12.70
C ALA A 27 15.42 -16.28 -12.00
N ALA A 28 15.14 -17.45 -11.41
CA ALA A 28 14.13 -17.57 -10.40
C ALA A 28 14.44 -16.38 -9.50
N SER A 29 13.54 -15.40 -9.48
CA SER A 29 13.40 -14.62 -8.27
C SER A 29 13.14 -15.71 -7.25
N GLU A 30 14.19 -16.11 -6.55
CA GLU A 30 14.06 -16.84 -5.32
C GLU A 30 13.06 -15.98 -4.57
N VAL A 31 11.84 -16.51 -4.44
CA VAL A 31 10.93 -16.02 -3.44
C VAL A 31 11.65 -16.39 -2.16
N GLU A 32 12.59 -15.53 -1.78
CA GLU A 32 13.30 -15.58 -0.52
C GLU A 32 12.17 -15.68 0.47
N LYS A 33 12.07 -16.85 1.13
CA LYS A 33 11.03 -17.12 2.12
C LYS A 33 11.17 -16.02 3.15
N GLN A 34 10.36 -14.97 3.02
CA GLN A 34 10.35 -13.88 3.97
C GLN A 34 10.11 -14.51 5.33
N ALA A 35 11.07 -14.30 6.23
CA ALA A 35 10.95 -14.76 7.60
C ALA A 35 9.59 -14.31 8.14
N PRO A 36 8.94 -15.13 8.98
CA PRO A 36 7.65 -14.75 9.54
C PRO A 36 7.77 -13.39 10.22
N ALA A 37 6.82 -12.50 9.93
CA ALA A 37 6.76 -11.18 10.53
C ALA A 37 6.80 -11.28 12.07
N GLN A 38 7.71 -10.53 12.68
CA GLN A 38 7.88 -10.49 14.12
C GLN A 38 6.76 -9.66 14.75
N ASN A 39 6.34 -10.05 15.96
CA ASN A 39 5.38 -9.29 16.74
C ASN A 39 5.91 -9.06 18.15
N SER A 40 6.48 -7.88 18.38
CA SER A 40 7.19 -7.55 19.61
C SER A 40 6.37 -6.58 20.46
N VAL A 41 6.43 -6.76 21.78
CA VAL A 41 5.84 -5.85 22.77
C VAL A 41 6.92 -4.94 23.32
N LEU A 42 6.69 -3.63 23.31
CA LEU A 42 7.56 -2.62 23.93
C LEU A 42 7.15 -2.43 25.39
N ASP A 43 8.09 -2.31 26.34
CA ASP A 43 7.75 -1.92 27.71
C ASP A 43 7.75 -0.39 27.85
N LEU A 44 6.58 0.20 28.06
CA LEU A 44 6.41 1.63 28.34
C LEU A 44 5.90 1.89 29.77
N SER A 45 5.93 0.89 30.65
CA SER A 45 5.38 1.00 32.02
C SER A 45 6.05 2.09 32.85
N GLU A 46 7.38 2.25 32.74
CA GLU A 46 8.10 3.32 33.42
C GLU A 46 7.65 4.71 32.96
N LEU A 47 7.38 4.86 31.66
CA LEU A 47 6.92 6.12 31.07
C LEU A 47 5.49 6.45 31.52
N GLU A 48 4.61 5.44 31.58
CA GLU A 48 3.26 5.58 32.16
C GLU A 48 3.34 6.00 33.63
N ARG A 49 4.20 5.36 34.42
CA ARG A 49 4.40 5.68 35.85
C ARG A 49 4.94 7.09 36.06
N ALA A 50 5.88 7.54 35.22
CA ALA A 50 6.52 8.84 35.35
C ALA A 50 5.58 10.01 34.99
N ASN A 51 4.71 9.84 34.00
CA ASN A 51 3.86 10.93 33.49
C ASN A 51 2.41 10.87 34.00
N GLY A 52 2.00 9.73 34.54
CA GLY A 52 0.60 9.46 34.86
C GLY A 52 -0.23 9.19 33.60
N GLY A 53 -1.22 8.31 33.73
CA GLY A 53 -2.10 7.94 32.62
C GLY A 53 -1.67 6.67 31.89
N ARG A 54 -2.08 6.55 30.63
CA ARG A 54 -1.89 5.35 29.79
C ARG A 54 -1.36 5.73 28.42
N ILE A 55 -0.51 4.89 27.87
CA ILE A 55 0.07 5.07 26.53
C ILE A 55 -0.35 3.90 25.64
N GLY A 56 -0.87 4.20 24.46
CA GLY A 56 -1.07 3.22 23.39
C GLY A 56 -0.05 3.45 22.30
N PHE A 57 0.68 2.41 21.91
CA PHE A 57 1.68 2.45 20.85
C PHE A 57 1.49 1.27 19.89
N ALA A 58 1.55 1.56 18.60
CA ALA A 58 1.57 0.55 17.55
C ALA A 58 2.36 1.07 16.34
N ALA A 59 3.31 0.27 15.88
CA ALA A 59 4.09 0.51 14.68
C ALA A 59 4.13 -0.76 13.82
N ARG A 60 4.14 -0.57 12.50
CA ARG A 60 4.25 -1.65 11.52
C ARG A 60 5.31 -1.31 10.50
N ASN A 61 6.30 -2.19 10.35
CA ASN A 61 7.22 -2.13 9.23
C ASN A 61 6.48 -2.62 7.98
N THR A 62 6.27 -1.74 7.00
CA THR A 62 5.51 -2.08 5.79
C THR A 62 6.30 -2.94 4.80
N ALA A 63 7.63 -3.01 4.93
CA ALA A 63 8.48 -3.85 4.09
C ALA A 63 8.56 -5.30 4.58
N THR A 64 8.71 -5.50 5.89
CA THR A 64 8.85 -6.85 6.49
C THR A 64 7.55 -7.38 7.08
N GLY A 65 6.60 -6.51 7.40
CA GLY A 65 5.36 -6.86 8.11
C GLY A 65 5.51 -6.89 9.63
N ASP A 66 6.72 -6.70 10.17
CA ASP A 66 6.99 -6.70 11.60
C ASP A 66 6.15 -5.66 12.34
N ARG A 67 5.77 -6.00 13.57
CA ARG A 67 4.95 -5.17 14.45
C ARG A 67 5.66 -4.93 15.77
N LEU A 68 5.55 -3.70 16.26
CA LEU A 68 5.99 -3.30 17.60
C LEU A 68 4.84 -2.57 18.28
N HIS A 69 4.44 -2.99 19.48
CA HIS A 69 3.25 -2.44 20.13
C HIS A 69 3.35 -2.40 21.66
N TRP A 70 2.56 -1.52 22.28
CA TRP A 70 2.28 -1.46 23.72
C TRP A 70 0.82 -1.07 23.88
N ARG A 71 0.02 -1.90 24.57
CA ARG A 71 -1.45 -1.73 24.67
C ARG A 71 -2.13 -1.49 23.30
N GLY A 72 -1.61 -2.13 22.24
CA GLY A 72 -2.03 -1.87 20.86
C GLY A 72 -3.51 -2.19 20.57
N ASP A 73 -4.12 -3.06 21.37
CA ASP A 73 -5.52 -3.48 21.23
C ASP A 73 -6.47 -2.81 22.25
N GLU A 74 -5.96 -1.91 23.11
CA GLU A 74 -6.80 -1.15 24.04
C GLU A 74 -7.48 0.04 23.36
N ARG A 75 -8.61 0.47 23.93
CA ARG A 75 -9.36 1.63 23.42
C ARG A 75 -8.83 2.95 24.01
N PHE A 76 -8.61 3.91 23.11
CA PHE A 76 -8.27 5.31 23.42
C PHE A 76 -9.27 6.25 22.75
N VAL A 77 -9.47 7.44 23.33
CA VAL A 77 -10.33 8.47 22.72
C VAL A 77 -9.65 9.03 21.47
N TYR A 78 -10.39 9.17 20.37
CA TYR A 78 -9.80 9.66 19.12
C TYR A 78 -9.39 11.14 19.18
N CYS A 79 -10.05 11.97 20.00
CA CYS A 79 -9.89 13.42 19.98
C CYS A 79 -10.03 13.96 18.54
N SER A 80 -8.99 14.57 17.95
CA SER A 80 -9.02 15.03 16.55
C SER A 80 -8.45 14.02 15.54
N THR A 81 -7.94 12.86 15.97
CA THR A 81 -7.38 11.86 15.04
C THR A 81 -8.45 11.22 14.15
N PHE A 82 -9.72 11.24 14.56
CA PHE A 82 -10.85 10.79 13.72
C PHE A 82 -10.93 11.51 12.37
N LYS A 83 -10.41 12.75 12.29
CA LYS A 83 -10.44 13.55 11.07
C LYS A 83 -9.71 12.88 9.90
N MET A 84 -8.71 12.03 10.17
CA MET A 84 -8.07 11.23 9.14
C MET A 84 -9.08 10.28 8.47
N TYR A 85 -9.85 9.54 9.28
CA TYR A 85 -10.87 8.63 8.76
C TYR A 85 -12.03 9.39 8.10
N LEU A 86 -12.42 10.54 8.64
CA LEU A 86 -13.42 11.41 8.01
C LEU A 86 -12.97 11.89 6.63
N ALA A 87 -11.72 12.34 6.51
CA ALA A 87 -11.15 12.74 5.22
C ALA A 87 -11.11 11.57 4.25
N ALA A 88 -10.66 10.39 4.68
CA ALA A 88 -10.67 9.17 3.86
C ALA A 88 -12.08 8.82 3.38
N ALA A 89 -13.09 8.85 4.27
CA ALA A 89 -14.49 8.62 3.91
C ALA A 89 -15.02 9.63 2.89
N THR A 90 -14.63 10.90 3.05
CA THR A 90 -14.98 11.96 2.10
C THR A 90 -14.35 11.70 0.72
N LEU A 91 -13.06 11.34 0.67
CA LEU A 91 -12.36 11.01 -0.56
C LEU A 91 -12.95 9.77 -1.26
N MET A 92 -13.38 8.76 -0.51
CA MET A 92 -14.07 7.59 -1.08
C MET A 92 -15.38 7.98 -1.78
N ARG A 93 -16.15 8.92 -1.19
CA ARG A 93 -17.37 9.45 -1.83
C ARG A 93 -17.07 10.25 -3.09
N VAL A 94 -15.98 11.03 -3.09
CA VAL A 94 -15.53 11.74 -4.30
C VAL A 94 -15.16 10.75 -5.39
N GLN A 95 -14.44 9.68 -5.05
CA GLN A 95 -14.10 8.62 -5.99
C GLN A 95 -15.34 7.89 -6.53
N ALA A 96 -16.40 7.77 -5.73
CA ALA A 96 -17.69 7.22 -6.16
C ALA A 96 -18.56 8.20 -6.96
N GLY A 97 -18.14 9.46 -7.14
CA GLY A 97 -18.93 10.50 -7.79
C GLY A 97 -20.09 11.05 -6.94
N GLU A 98 -20.13 10.72 -5.65
CA GLU A 98 -21.16 11.13 -4.69
C GLU A 98 -20.85 12.45 -3.97
N GLU A 99 -19.65 12.98 -4.19
CA GLU A 99 -19.15 14.19 -3.56
C GLU A 99 -18.20 14.94 -4.50
N ARG A 100 -18.07 16.25 -4.30
CA ARG A 100 -17.16 17.13 -5.02
C ARG A 100 -16.29 17.92 -4.04
N LEU A 101 -14.98 17.92 -4.26
CA LEU A 101 -14.03 18.66 -3.42
C LEU A 101 -14.21 20.19 -3.50
N ASP A 102 -14.78 20.69 -4.59
CA ASP A 102 -15.01 22.11 -4.87
C ASP A 102 -16.43 22.58 -4.55
N ARG A 103 -17.23 21.75 -3.87
CA ARG A 103 -18.57 22.12 -3.39
C ARG A 103 -18.46 23.23 -2.34
N ARG A 104 -19.22 24.32 -2.51
CA ARG A 104 -19.34 25.42 -1.54
C ARG A 104 -20.50 25.20 -0.58
#